data_AF-A0A1W9WN68-F1
#
_entry.id   AF-A0A1W9WN68-F1
#
_cell.length_a   1.000
_cell.length_b   1.000
_cell.length_c   1.000
_cell.angle_alpha   90.00
_cell.angle_beta   90.00
_cell.angle_gamma   90.00
#
_symmetry.space_group_name_H-M   'P 1'
#
loop_
_entity.id
_entity.type
_entity.pdbx_description
1 polymer ?
#
loop_
_entity_poly.entity_id
_entity_poly.type
_entity_poly.pdbx_seq_one_letter_code
_entity_poly.pdbx_strand_id
1 'polypeptide(L)'
;MIERFYYYHLIAITETIKSSQDYHFPKTVYTLVFFTNRLSPVPGCNILVHDTEVKKLDDNEIVDDKFFPLKHRLFYIFTKDPEADTRMPAERKEWVQAIHETLKGWVYLHQFQTPEIKTLFERLKTEDTSPELHTKMMDERLEKDRVREEKHLAHIETARRVLRRATMLSDSDISEISQLSILDVQNLREEMTRRSEI
;
A
#
# COMPACT_ATOMS: atom_id res chain seq x y z
N MET A 1 11.35 5.33 -3.59
CA MET A 1 10.98 4.27 -2.61
C MET A 1 11.00 2.89 -3.26
N ILE A 2 10.31 2.70 -4.40
CA ILE A 2 10.38 1.47 -5.22
C ILE A 2 11.84 1.12 -5.56
N GLU A 3 12.62 2.12 -5.97
CA GLU A 3 14.06 1.97 -6.25
C GLU A 3 14.85 1.38 -5.07
N ARG A 4 14.60 1.87 -3.84
CA ARG A 4 15.28 1.35 -2.63
C ARG A 4 14.90 -0.10 -2.36
N PHE A 5 13.62 -0.45 -2.52
CA PHE A 5 13.19 -1.83 -2.40
C PHE A 5 13.91 -2.73 -3.40
N TYR A 6 14.03 -2.30 -4.66
CA TYR A 6 14.77 -3.05 -5.67
C TYR A 6 16.22 -3.30 -5.26
N TYR A 7 16.94 -2.28 -4.78
CA TYR A 7 18.32 -2.47 -4.31
C TYR A 7 18.40 -3.43 -3.11
N TYR A 8 17.53 -3.31 -2.12
CA TYR A 8 17.49 -4.25 -1.00
C TYR A 8 17.13 -5.66 -1.44
N HIS A 9 16.22 -5.81 -2.39
CA HIS A 9 15.84 -7.10 -2.95
C HIS A 9 17.01 -7.77 -3.67
N LEU A 10 17.79 -7.02 -4.45
CA LEU A 10 19.02 -7.52 -5.06
C LEU A 10 20.03 -7.95 -4.00
N ILE A 11 20.27 -7.14 -2.97
CA ILE A 11 21.20 -7.47 -1.88
C ILE A 11 20.76 -8.76 -1.18
N ALA A 12 19.48 -8.88 -0.82
CA ALA A 12 18.95 -10.09 -0.19
C ALA A 12 19.12 -11.33 -1.08
N ILE A 13 18.90 -11.20 -2.40
CA ILE A 13 19.21 -12.28 -3.34
C ILE A 13 20.69 -12.66 -3.25
N THR A 14 21.61 -11.69 -3.26
CA THR A 14 23.05 -11.99 -3.16
C THR A 14 23.44 -12.64 -1.84
N GLU A 15 22.85 -12.21 -0.72
CA GLU A 15 23.12 -12.77 0.62
C GLU A 15 22.64 -14.21 0.78
N THR A 16 21.59 -14.60 0.04
CA THR A 16 21.05 -15.97 0.09
C THR A 16 21.86 -16.97 -0.74
N ILE A 17 22.82 -16.51 -1.55
CA ILE A 17 23.61 -17.36 -2.43
C ILE A 17 24.86 -17.85 -1.70
N LYS A 18 25.06 -19.16 -1.70
CA LYS A 18 26.13 -19.84 -0.96
C LYS A 18 27.51 -19.63 -1.59
N SER A 19 27.60 -19.52 -2.92
CA SER A 19 28.84 -19.33 -3.66
C SER A 19 28.62 -18.64 -5.00
N SER A 20 29.66 -18.02 -5.56
CA SER A 20 29.57 -17.38 -6.89
C SER A 20 29.32 -18.37 -8.03
N GLN A 21 29.61 -19.66 -7.84
CA GLN A 21 29.31 -20.71 -8.83
C GLN A 21 27.82 -21.08 -8.85
N ASP A 22 27.12 -20.85 -7.73
CA ASP A 22 25.67 -21.03 -7.61
C ASP A 22 24.89 -19.78 -8.06
N TYR A 23 25.59 -18.76 -8.58
CA TYR A 23 25.01 -17.50 -9.06
C TYR A 23 24.37 -17.66 -10.44
N HIS A 24 23.45 -18.62 -10.57
CA HIS A 24 22.61 -18.77 -11.75
C HIS A 24 21.17 -19.08 -11.33
N PHE A 25 20.20 -18.48 -12.02
CA PHE A 25 18.79 -18.83 -11.80
C PHE A 25 18.43 -20.01 -12.70
N PRO A 26 18.03 -21.19 -12.17
CA PRO A 26 17.62 -22.32 -12.99
C PRO A 26 16.23 -22.13 -13.62
N LYS A 27 15.51 -21.08 -13.25
CA LYS A 27 14.17 -20.75 -13.73
C LYS A 27 13.92 -19.25 -13.71
N THR A 28 12.95 -18.79 -14.50
CA THR A 28 12.44 -17.43 -14.42
C THR A 28 11.73 -17.24 -13.08
N VAL A 29 12.07 -16.16 -12.37
CA VAL A 29 11.52 -15.86 -11.05
C VAL A 29 10.66 -14.61 -11.15
N TYR A 30 9.43 -14.71 -10.65
CA TYR A 30 8.48 -13.62 -10.57
C TYR A 30 8.30 -13.23 -9.10
N THR A 31 8.63 -11.99 -8.76
CA THR A 31 8.43 -11.43 -7.43
C THR A 31 7.26 -10.46 -7.48
N LEU A 32 6.20 -10.76 -6.72
CA LEU A 32 5.04 -9.88 -6.57
C LEU A 32 5.16 -9.09 -5.27
N VAL A 33 5.11 -7.77 -5.37
CA VAL A 33 5.24 -6.84 -4.24
C VAL A 33 3.95 -6.05 -4.12
N PHE A 34 3.19 -6.29 -3.07
CA PHE A 34 1.89 -5.67 -2.85
C PHE A 34 2.00 -4.43 -1.96
N PHE A 35 1.49 -3.30 -2.45
CA PHE A 35 1.33 -2.06 -1.69
C PHE A 35 -0.14 -1.87 -1.32
N THR A 36 -0.44 -2.19 -0.07
CA THR A 36 -1.82 -2.27 0.45
C THR A 36 -2.38 -0.92 0.91
N ASN A 37 -1.52 0.03 1.27
CA ASN A 37 -1.93 1.35 1.77
C ASN A 37 -1.20 2.52 1.05
N ARG A 38 -0.89 2.34 -0.23
CA ARG A 38 -0.32 3.41 -1.06
C ARG A 38 -1.01 3.45 -2.42
N LEU A 39 -1.20 4.66 -2.93
CA LEU A 39 -1.58 4.85 -4.33
C LEU A 39 -0.37 4.57 -5.22
N SER A 40 -0.65 4.17 -6.47
CA SER A 40 0.40 4.07 -7.47
C SER A 40 1.07 5.44 -7.66
N PRO A 41 2.40 5.50 -7.79
CA PRO A 41 3.08 6.73 -8.16
C PRO A 41 2.77 7.16 -9.60
N VAL A 42 2.24 6.25 -10.43
CA VAL A 42 1.80 6.53 -11.79
C VAL A 42 0.27 6.55 -11.80
N PRO A 43 -0.37 7.72 -11.97
CA PRO A 43 -1.82 7.82 -12.07
C PRO A 43 -2.35 6.92 -13.20
N GLY A 44 -3.44 6.19 -12.96
CA GLY A 44 -4.02 5.32 -13.97
C GLY A 44 -3.27 4.00 -14.20
N CYS A 45 -2.37 3.59 -13.29
CA CYS A 45 -1.59 2.38 -13.48
C CYS A 45 -1.31 1.67 -12.15
N ASN A 46 -2.04 0.59 -11.86
CA ASN A 46 -1.96 -0.11 -10.57
C ASN A 46 -0.91 -1.21 -10.54
N ILE A 47 -0.38 -1.62 -11.69
CA ILE A 47 0.64 -2.66 -11.79
C ILE A 47 1.83 -2.08 -12.54
N LEU A 48 2.97 -1.97 -11.86
CA LEU A 48 4.24 -1.56 -12.46
C LEU A 48 5.16 -2.78 -12.55
N VAL A 49 5.92 -2.88 -13.63
CA VAL A 49 6.84 -4.00 -13.86
C VAL A 49 8.26 -3.47 -13.95
N HIS A 50 9.16 -4.12 -13.24
CA HIS A 50 10.59 -3.95 -13.38
C HIS A 50 11.18 -5.23 -13.97
N ASP A 51 11.67 -5.14 -15.21
CA ASP A 51 12.33 -6.23 -15.92
C ASP A 51 13.82 -5.92 -16.04
N THR A 52 14.66 -6.88 -15.66
CA THR A 52 16.12 -6.73 -15.70
C THR A 52 16.66 -7.54 -16.86
N GLU A 53 17.08 -6.83 -17.91
CA GLU A 53 17.63 -7.43 -19.12
C GLU A 53 19.05 -6.94 -19.34
N VAL A 54 20.00 -7.88 -19.50
CA VAL A 54 21.33 -7.56 -20.01
C VAL A 54 21.24 -7.49 -21.52
N LYS A 55 21.69 -6.37 -22.10
CA LYS A 55 21.71 -6.13 -23.54
C LYS A 55 23.14 -6.16 -24.07
N LYS A 56 23.29 -6.54 -25.34
CA LYS A 56 24.58 -6.53 -26.03
C LYS A 56 24.85 -5.12 -26.54
N LEU A 57 26.07 -4.63 -26.34
CA LEU A 57 26.60 -3.47 -27.06
C LEU A 57 27.37 -4.01 -28.28
N ASP A 58 26.98 -3.61 -29.48
CA ASP A 58 27.61 -3.99 -30.73
C ASP A 58 27.80 -2.74 -31.59
N ASP A 59 29.00 -2.49 -32.09
CA ASP A 59 29.33 -1.28 -32.87
C ASP A 59 28.82 0.06 -32.27
N ASN A 60 28.95 0.22 -30.95
CA ASN A 60 28.42 1.36 -30.16
C ASN A 60 26.89 1.50 -30.13
N GLU A 61 26.15 0.52 -30.63
CA GLU A 61 24.70 0.46 -30.56
C GLU A 61 24.24 -0.66 -29.61
N ILE A 62 23.14 -0.40 -28.89
CA ILE A 62 22.53 -1.39 -28.02
C ILE A 62 21.65 -2.30 -28.89
N VAL A 63 22.08 -3.54 -29.07
CA VAL A 63 21.33 -4.55 -29.82
C VAL A 63 20.35 -5.25 -28.88
N ASP A 64 19.10 -5.42 -29.32
CA ASP A 64 18.03 -6.06 -28.53
C ASP A 64 18.09 -7.60 -28.55
N ASP A 65 19.30 -8.14 -28.59
CA ASP A 65 19.51 -9.58 -28.49
C ASP A 65 19.34 -10.02 -27.03
N LYS A 66 18.33 -10.87 -26.81
CA LYS A 66 18.02 -11.45 -25.50
C LYS A 66 19.05 -12.52 -25.16
N PHE A 67 20.12 -12.11 -24.49
CA PHE A 67 21.25 -12.98 -24.15
C PHE A 67 20.95 -13.94 -22.98
N PHE A 68 20.04 -13.57 -22.07
CA PHE A 68 19.62 -14.42 -20.94
C PHE A 68 18.17 -14.92 -21.09
N PRO A 69 17.94 -16.23 -21.22
CA PRO A 69 16.60 -16.79 -21.38
C PRO A 69 15.78 -16.77 -20.07
N LEU A 70 16.47 -16.81 -18.93
CA LEU A 70 15.86 -16.83 -17.59
C LEU A 70 15.99 -15.47 -16.95
N LYS A 71 14.88 -14.94 -16.44
CA LYS A 71 14.79 -13.56 -15.95
C LYS A 71 14.26 -13.49 -14.54
N HIS A 72 14.61 -12.42 -13.85
CA HIS A 72 13.96 -12.05 -12.61
C HIS A 72 13.12 -10.80 -12.86
N ARG A 73 11.79 -10.92 -12.71
CA ARG A 73 10.85 -9.82 -12.91
C ARG A 73 10.16 -9.48 -11.61
N LEU A 74 10.11 -8.19 -11.30
CA LEU A 74 9.38 -7.68 -10.15
C LEU A 74 8.10 -7.00 -10.64
N PHE A 75 6.98 -7.35 -10.01
CA PHE A 75 5.70 -6.68 -10.20
C PHE A 75 5.37 -5.91 -8.92
N TYR A 76 5.19 -4.60 -9.05
CA TYR A 76 4.69 -3.76 -7.98
C TYR A 76 3.19 -3.55 -8.18
N ILE A 77 2.39 -4.08 -7.26
CA ILE A 77 0.94 -4.12 -7.35
C ILE A 77 0.36 -3.21 -6.27
N PHE A 78 -0.32 -2.16 -6.69
CA PHE A 78 -0.97 -1.18 -5.81
C PHE A 78 -2.44 -1.54 -5.68
N THR A 79 -2.90 -1.80 -4.46
CA THR A 79 -4.26 -2.27 -4.19
C THR A 79 -5.09 -1.27 -3.40
N LYS A 80 -4.56 -0.07 -3.11
CA LYS A 80 -5.28 0.94 -2.33
C LYS A 80 -6.52 1.47 -3.04
N ASP A 81 -6.43 1.63 -4.36
CA ASP A 81 -7.53 2.12 -5.19
C ASP A 81 -7.64 1.25 -6.47
N PRO A 82 -8.45 0.18 -6.43
CA PRO A 82 -8.62 -0.73 -7.56
C PRO A 82 -9.24 -0.07 -8.80
N GLU A 83 -9.96 1.03 -8.63
CA GLU A 83 -10.64 1.76 -9.70
C GLU A 83 -9.72 2.78 -10.39
N ALA A 84 -8.56 3.10 -9.80
CA ALA A 84 -7.63 4.07 -10.34
C ALA A 84 -7.12 3.73 -11.75
N ASP A 85 -6.97 2.45 -12.09
CA ASP A 85 -6.45 1.99 -13.38
C ASP A 85 -7.58 1.52 -14.31
N THR A 86 -8.03 2.43 -15.16
CA THR A 86 -9.15 2.22 -16.09
C THR A 86 -8.80 1.37 -17.31
N ARG A 87 -7.52 1.13 -17.58
CA ARG A 87 -7.06 0.35 -18.74
C ARG A 87 -6.76 -1.10 -18.40
N MET A 88 -6.76 -1.44 -17.11
CA MET A 88 -6.50 -2.79 -16.64
C MET A 88 -7.62 -3.76 -17.08
N PRO A 89 -7.27 -4.94 -17.63
CA PRO A 89 -8.24 -5.98 -17.93
C PRO A 89 -9.08 -6.37 -16.71
N ALA A 90 -10.36 -6.66 -16.92
CA ALA A 90 -11.34 -6.94 -15.85
C ALA A 90 -10.87 -8.03 -14.89
N GLU A 91 -10.31 -9.13 -15.40
CA GLU A 91 -9.78 -10.23 -14.58
C GLU A 91 -8.69 -9.77 -13.59
N ARG A 92 -7.73 -8.95 -14.05
CA ARG A 92 -6.66 -8.44 -13.19
C ARG A 92 -7.19 -7.43 -12.17
N LYS A 93 -8.15 -6.61 -12.61
CA LYS A 93 -8.83 -5.67 -11.74
C LYS A 93 -9.59 -6.38 -10.62
N GLU A 94 -10.25 -7.49 -10.92
CA GLU A 94 -10.91 -8.30 -9.89
C GLU A 94 -9.93 -8.84 -8.84
N TRP A 95 -8.72 -9.25 -9.22
CA TRP A 95 -7.69 -9.65 -8.25
C TRP A 95 -7.20 -8.48 -7.39
N VAL A 96 -6.98 -7.32 -7.97
CA VAL A 96 -6.60 -6.09 -7.23
C VAL A 96 -7.72 -5.70 -6.25
N GLN A 97 -8.97 -5.77 -6.70
CA GLN A 97 -10.16 -5.55 -5.90
C GLN A 97 -10.30 -6.58 -4.78
N ALA A 98 -10.05 -7.86 -5.06
CA ALA A 98 -10.13 -8.93 -4.06
C ALA A 98 -9.13 -8.68 -2.92
N ILE A 99 -7.89 -8.34 -3.25
CA ILE A 99 -6.87 -8.00 -2.25
C ILE A 99 -7.29 -6.73 -1.49
N HIS A 100 -7.81 -5.71 -2.16
CA HIS A 100 -8.30 -4.51 -1.50
C HIS A 100 -9.39 -4.80 -0.46
N GLU A 101 -10.38 -5.62 -0.81
CA GLU A 101 -11.47 -5.98 0.09
C GLU A 101 -11.00 -6.84 1.28
N THR A 102 -9.99 -7.72 1.10
CA THR A 102 -9.42 -8.47 2.24
C THR A 102 -8.87 -7.57 3.34
N LEU A 103 -8.37 -6.39 2.97
CA LEU A 103 -7.80 -5.43 3.93
C LEU A 103 -8.88 -4.72 4.76
N LYS A 104 -10.14 -4.74 4.33
CA LYS A 104 -11.27 -4.15 5.07
C LYS A 104 -11.85 -5.10 6.12
N GLY A 105 -11.55 -6.40 6.03
CA GLY A 105 -12.03 -7.42 6.97
C GLY A 105 -13.42 -7.98 6.66
N TRP A 106 -14.08 -7.55 5.58
CA TRP A 106 -15.31 -8.13 5.05
C TRP A 106 -15.29 -8.14 3.53
N VAL A 107 -15.89 -9.17 2.93
CA VAL A 107 -15.86 -9.37 1.48
C VAL A 107 -17.24 -9.77 0.95
N TYR A 108 -17.71 -9.04 -0.06
CA TYR A 108 -18.97 -9.33 -0.74
C TYR A 108 -18.72 -10.19 -1.99
N LEU A 109 -18.96 -11.49 -1.88
CA LEU A 109 -18.69 -12.47 -2.95
C LEU A 109 -19.39 -12.18 -4.29
N HIS A 110 -20.55 -11.51 -4.26
CA HIS A 110 -21.31 -11.18 -5.45
C HIS A 110 -20.61 -10.16 -6.36
N GLN A 111 -19.59 -9.46 -5.87
CA GLN A 111 -18.84 -8.45 -6.61
C GLN A 111 -17.79 -9.06 -7.56
N PHE A 112 -17.43 -10.32 -7.36
CA PHE A 112 -16.43 -11.02 -8.17
C PHE A 112 -17.13 -11.88 -9.23
N GLN A 113 -16.60 -11.95 -10.44
CA GLN A 113 -17.05 -12.91 -11.45
C GLN A 113 -16.13 -14.13 -11.48
N THR A 114 -14.83 -13.93 -11.22
CA THR A 114 -13.79 -14.96 -11.22
C THR A 114 -14.09 -16.07 -10.20
N PRO A 115 -14.32 -17.32 -10.64
CA PRO A 115 -14.69 -18.41 -9.75
C PRO A 115 -13.56 -18.74 -8.76
N GLU A 116 -12.30 -18.62 -9.17
CA GLU A 116 -11.13 -18.87 -8.31
C GLU A 116 -11.11 -17.93 -7.11
N ILE A 117 -11.47 -16.65 -7.30
CA ILE A 117 -11.56 -15.66 -6.23
C ILE A 117 -12.68 -16.04 -5.25
N LYS A 118 -13.84 -16.47 -5.76
CA LYS A 118 -14.95 -16.92 -4.90
C LYS A 118 -14.56 -18.14 -4.07
N THR A 119 -13.96 -19.15 -4.71
CA THR A 119 -13.48 -20.35 -4.01
C THR A 119 -12.42 -20.02 -2.97
N LEU A 120 -11.50 -19.09 -3.26
CA LEU A 120 -10.51 -18.63 -2.28
C LEU A 120 -11.19 -18.03 -1.05
N PHE A 121 -12.14 -17.12 -1.24
CA PHE A 121 -12.85 -16.49 -0.12
C PHE A 121 -13.73 -17.46 0.66
N GLU A 122 -14.35 -18.45 -0.01
CA GLU A 122 -15.10 -19.50 0.67
C GLU A 122 -14.21 -20.35 1.57
N ARG A 123 -12.99 -20.70 1.13
CA ARG A 123 -12.00 -21.39 1.96
C ARG A 123 -11.54 -20.53 3.13
N LEU A 124 -11.26 -19.24 2.89
CA LEU A 124 -10.87 -18.32 3.96
C LEU A 124 -11.99 -18.11 5.00
N LYS A 125 -13.25 -18.30 4.63
CA LYS A 125 -14.37 -18.34 5.60
C LYS A 125 -14.38 -19.60 6.46
N THR A 126 -13.81 -20.70 5.96
CA THR A 126 -13.82 -22.02 6.61
C THR A 126 -12.52 -22.35 7.35
N GLU A 127 -11.47 -21.55 7.20
CA GLU A 127 -10.31 -21.61 8.09
C GLU A 127 -10.69 -20.98 9.43
N ASP A 128 -11.04 -21.86 10.38
CA ASP A 128 -11.02 -21.59 11.83
C ASP A 128 -9.73 -20.85 12.17
N THR A 129 -9.81 -19.52 12.28
CA THR A 129 -8.76 -18.77 12.95
C THR A 129 -8.76 -19.29 14.38
N SER A 130 -7.71 -20.04 14.75
CA SER A 130 -7.53 -20.53 16.12
C SER A 130 -7.89 -19.40 17.10
N PRO A 131 -8.60 -19.68 18.20
CA PRO A 131 -8.95 -18.65 19.18
C PRO A 131 -7.77 -17.74 19.55
N GLU A 132 -6.55 -18.31 19.59
CA GLU A 132 -5.30 -17.57 19.82
C GLU A 132 -4.97 -16.57 18.70
N LEU A 133 -5.13 -16.96 17.44
CA LEU A 133 -4.92 -16.08 16.29
C LEU A 133 -6.00 -14.99 16.24
N HIS A 134 -7.24 -15.33 16.57
CA HIS A 134 -8.33 -14.37 16.67
C HIS A 134 -8.07 -13.33 17.77
N THR A 135 -7.68 -13.76 18.97
CA THR A 135 -7.29 -12.84 20.06
C THR A 135 -6.14 -11.95 19.65
N LYS A 136 -5.09 -12.51 19.04
CA LYS A 136 -3.95 -11.73 18.55
C LYS A 136 -4.37 -10.69 17.50
N MET A 137 -5.26 -11.05 16.58
CA MET A 137 -5.80 -10.12 15.58
C MET A 137 -6.64 -9.00 16.22
N MET A 138 -7.41 -9.30 17.27
CA MET A 138 -8.16 -8.29 18.03
C MET A 138 -7.21 -7.35 18.78
N ASP A 139 -6.19 -7.88 19.45
CA ASP A 139 -5.20 -7.09 20.18
C ASP A 139 -4.42 -6.17 19.24
N GLU A 140 -3.97 -6.68 18.09
CA GLU A 140 -3.29 -5.88 17.06
C GLU A 140 -4.19 -4.79 16.48
N ARG A 141 -5.50 -5.04 16.35
CA ARG A 141 -6.47 -4.05 15.89
C ARG A 141 -6.70 -2.98 16.95
N LEU A 142 -6.91 -3.38 18.19
CA LEU A 142 -7.13 -2.46 19.32
C LEU A 142 -5.92 -1.52 19.49
N GLU A 143 -4.71 -2.05 19.39
CA GLU A 143 -3.50 -1.24 19.50
C GLU A 143 -3.37 -0.24 18.34
N LYS A 144 -3.70 -0.65 17.10
CA LYS A 144 -3.71 0.27 15.95
C LYS A 144 -4.75 1.37 16.11
N ASP A 145 -5.94 1.04 16.60
CA ASP A 145 -7.01 2.01 16.83
C ASP A 145 -6.61 2.99 17.95
N ARG A 146 -6.02 2.48 19.04
CA ARG A 146 -5.49 3.30 20.15
C ARG A 146 -4.42 4.28 19.70
N VAL A 147 -3.42 3.82 18.93
CA VAL A 147 -2.38 4.69 18.36
C VAL A 147 -2.97 5.73 17.40
N ARG A 148 -4.01 5.38 16.64
CA ARG A 148 -4.70 6.31 15.73
C ARG A 148 -5.47 7.38 16.51
N GLU A 149 -6.18 7.00 17.56
CA GLU A 149 -6.89 7.93 18.45
C GLU A 149 -5.91 8.86 19.17
N GLU A 150 -4.81 8.35 19.73
CA GLU A 150 -3.79 9.17 20.39
C GLU A 150 -3.20 10.23 19.44
N LYS A 151 -2.89 9.85 18.20
CA LYS A 151 -2.43 10.81 17.17
C LYS A 151 -3.50 11.83 16.84
N HIS A 152 -4.75 11.40 16.68
CA HIS A 152 -5.85 12.30 16.37
C HIS A 152 -6.10 13.31 17.49
N LEU A 153 -6.06 12.86 18.75
CA LEU A 153 -6.15 13.73 19.93
C LEU A 153 -4.99 14.73 20.00
N ALA A 154 -3.77 14.30 19.70
CA ALA A 154 -2.61 15.19 19.65
C ALA A 154 -2.74 16.27 18.57
N HIS A 155 -3.28 15.92 17.40
CA HIS A 155 -3.58 16.88 16.34
C HIS A 155 -4.67 17.89 16.77
N ILE A 156 -5.73 17.42 17.43
CA ILE A 156 -6.77 18.30 18.01
C ILE A 156 -6.20 19.23 19.07
N GLU A 157 -5.36 18.73 19.98
CA GLU A 157 -4.75 19.55 21.03
C GLU A 157 -3.83 20.62 20.43
N THR A 158 -3.08 20.28 19.38
CA THR A 158 -2.25 21.22 18.62
C THR A 158 -3.11 22.32 18.01
N ALA A 159 -4.20 21.96 17.34
CA ALA A 159 -5.15 22.94 16.76
C ALA A 159 -5.76 23.85 17.84
N ARG A 160 -6.22 23.29 18.97
CA ARG A 160 -6.74 24.07 20.11
C ARG A 160 -5.72 25.07 20.66
N ARG A 161 -4.46 24.65 20.77
CA ARG A 161 -3.36 25.50 21.28
C ARG A 161 -3.08 26.68 20.34
N VAL A 162 -3.15 26.46 19.02
CA VAL A 162 -2.97 27.52 18.01
C VAL A 162 -4.15 28.49 18.05
N LEU A 163 -5.39 27.98 18.07
CA LEU A 163 -6.61 28.79 18.15
C LEU A 163 -6.64 29.72 19.37
N ARG A 164 -6.18 29.25 20.54
CA ARG A 164 -6.10 30.08 21.77
C ARG A 164 -5.04 31.18 21.71
N ARG A 165 -3.97 31.00 20.93
CA ARG A 165 -2.84 31.95 20.88
C ARG A 165 -2.95 32.96 19.74
N ALA A 166 -3.61 32.58 18.65
CA ALA A 166 -3.70 33.40 17.45
C ALA A 166 -5.07 33.22 16.79
N THR A 167 -6.04 33.99 17.29
CA THR A 167 -7.45 33.94 16.85
C THR A 167 -7.66 34.34 15.38
N MET A 168 -6.69 35.04 14.77
CA MET A 168 -6.76 35.55 13.39
C MET A 168 -6.10 34.67 12.32
N LEU A 169 -5.54 33.50 12.69
CA LEU A 169 -5.04 32.55 11.69
C LEU A 169 -6.20 31.96 10.88
N SER A 170 -5.95 31.77 9.58
CA SER A 170 -6.93 31.14 8.70
C SER A 170 -7.06 29.65 9.03
N ASP A 171 -8.23 29.06 8.76
CA ASP A 171 -8.44 27.63 8.99
C ASP A 171 -7.54 26.76 8.09
N SER A 172 -7.07 27.30 6.96
CA SER A 172 -6.09 26.64 6.09
C SER A 172 -4.72 26.50 6.78
N ASP A 173 -4.23 27.57 7.42
CA ASP A 173 -2.94 27.55 8.11
C ASP A 173 -2.97 26.59 9.31
N ILE A 174 -4.11 26.58 10.03
CA ILE A 174 -4.30 25.69 11.18
C ILE A 174 -4.42 24.23 10.72
N SER A 175 -5.07 23.98 9.59
CA SER A 175 -5.15 22.65 8.96
C SER A 175 -3.75 22.13 8.60
N GLU A 176 -2.89 22.95 8.00
CA GLU A 176 -1.50 22.56 7.72
C GLU A 176 -0.69 22.25 8.98
N ILE A 177 -0.78 23.11 10.00
CA ILE A 177 0.00 22.95 11.25
C ILE A 177 -0.46 21.73 12.06
N SER A 178 -1.77 21.53 12.17
CA SER A 178 -2.35 20.47 12.98
C SER A 178 -2.52 19.14 12.23
N GLN A 179 -2.36 19.14 10.90
CA GLN A 179 -2.63 18.00 10.02
C GLN A 179 -4.07 17.49 10.11
N LEU A 180 -5.01 18.34 10.54
CA LEU A 180 -6.45 18.07 10.52
C LEU A 180 -7.06 18.53 9.20
N SER A 181 -8.24 18.01 8.84
CA SER A 181 -8.98 18.54 7.72
C SER A 181 -9.51 19.94 8.05
N ILE A 182 -9.70 20.78 7.02
CA ILE A 182 -10.27 22.13 7.18
C ILE A 182 -11.64 22.06 7.88
N LEU A 183 -12.45 21.04 7.55
CA LEU A 183 -13.76 20.83 8.17
C LEU A 183 -13.65 20.53 9.67
N ASP A 184 -12.67 19.71 10.08
CA ASP A 184 -12.43 19.41 11.50
C ASP A 184 -12.00 20.66 12.26
N VAL A 185 -11.15 21.51 11.65
CA VAL A 185 -10.73 22.79 12.23
C VAL A 185 -11.91 23.75 12.40
N GLN A 186 -12.80 23.84 11.40
CA GLN A 186 -14.00 24.67 11.47
C GLN A 186 -14.95 24.21 12.59
N ASN A 187 -15.25 22.91 12.65
CA ASN A 187 -16.07 22.31 13.70
C ASN A 187 -15.48 22.56 15.09
N LEU A 188 -14.15 22.42 15.23
CA LEU A 188 -13.43 22.67 16.47
C LEU A 188 -13.50 24.14 16.90
N ARG A 189 -13.33 25.07 15.95
CA ARG A 189 -13.45 26.51 16.20
C ARG A 189 -14.87 26.86 16.68
N GLU A 190 -15.90 26.36 16.01
CA GLU A 190 -17.29 26.55 16.42
C GLU A 190 -17.61 25.96 17.81
N GLU A 191 -17.03 24.80 18.15
CA GLU A 191 -17.16 24.19 19.48
C GLU A 191 -16.51 25.07 20.54
N MET A 192 -15.30 25.57 20.30
CA MET A 192 -14.56 26.41 21.24
C MET A 192 -15.21 27.78 21.44
N THR A 193 -15.74 28.41 20.38
CA THR A 193 -16.50 29.66 20.49
C THR A 193 -17.80 29.45 21.29
N ARG A 194 -18.51 28.33 21.07
CA ARG A 194 -19.70 27.97 21.87
C ARG A 194 -19.38 27.76 23.36
N ARG A 195 -18.17 27.30 23.68
CA ARG A 195 -17.70 27.11 25.05
C ARG A 195 -17.00 28.35 25.64
N SER A 196 -16.93 29.45 24.90
CA SER A 196 -16.23 30.67 25.29
C SER A 196 -14.75 30.44 25.64
N GLU A 197 -14.10 29.51 24.95
CA GLU A 197 -12.67 29.19 25.13
C GLU A 197 -11.75 30.07 24.24
N ILE A 198 -12.32 30.72 23.24
CA ILE A 198 -11.71 31.68 22.31
C ILE A 198 -12.74 32.75 21.90
#